data_AF-A0A945V1H2-F1
#
_entry.id   AF-A0A945V1H2-F1
#
_cell.length_a   1.000
_cell.length_b   1.000
_cell.length_c   1.000
_cell.angle_alpha   90.00
_cell.angle_beta   90.00
_cell.angle_gamma   90.00
#
_symmetry.space_group_name_H-M   'P 1'
#
loop_
_entity.id
_entity.type
_entity.pdbx_description
1 polymer ?
#
loop_
_entity_poly.entity_id
_entity_poly.type
_entity_poly.pdbx_seq_one_letter_code
_entity_poly.pdbx_strand_id
1 'polypeptide(L)'
;NYDKHRHGRGDATHAQEMSFEFIDRFSVIGPPEVCIKKINAIKAIGIERISVIGPRPDHFGAEADQAQERFAADIIPTFRG
;
A
#
# COMPACT_ATOMS: atom_id res chain seq x y z
N ASN A 1 22.10 2.79 -4.53
CA ASN A 1 22.52 4.03 -3.84
C ASN A 1 21.27 4.68 -3.26
N TYR A 2 21.18 4.90 -1.94
CA TYR A 2 19.94 5.36 -1.28
C TYR A 2 19.85 6.89 -1.27
N ASP A 3 18.95 7.45 -2.08
CA ASP A 3 18.69 8.90 -2.16
C ASP A 3 17.70 9.32 -1.07
N LYS A 4 18.23 9.86 0.03
CA LYS A 4 17.44 10.35 1.17
C LYS A 4 16.51 11.51 0.82
N HIS A 5 16.90 12.38 -0.11
CA HIS A 5 16.09 13.54 -0.49
C HIS A 5 14.84 13.14 -1.27
N ARG A 6 14.87 11.96 -1.92
CA ARG A 6 13.78 11.43 -2.76
C ARG A 6 13.18 10.14 -2.23
N HIS A 7 13.40 9.80 -0.96
CA HIS A 7 12.99 8.51 -0.38
C HIS A 7 11.52 8.13 -0.62
N GLY A 8 10.60 9.10 -0.47
CA GLY A 8 9.17 8.87 -0.64
C GLY A 8 8.65 9.05 -2.08
N ARG A 9 9.54 9.05 -3.09
CA ARG A 9 9.17 9.28 -4.48
C ARG A 9 9.29 7.99 -5.29
N GLY A 10 8.26 7.67 -6.07
CA GLY A 10 8.28 6.51 -6.96
C GLY A 10 9.38 6.58 -8.01
N ASP A 11 9.75 7.79 -8.46
CA ASP A 11 10.79 8.02 -9.48
C ASP A 11 12.24 7.94 -8.95
N ALA A 12 12.44 7.71 -7.65
CA ALA A 12 13.77 7.57 -7.08
C ALA A 12 14.43 6.25 -7.54
N THR A 13 15.72 6.29 -7.88
CA THR A 13 16.44 5.12 -8.42
C THR A 13 16.34 3.88 -7.53
N HIS A 14 16.48 4.03 -6.21
CA HIS A 14 16.33 2.92 -5.26
C HIS A 14 14.91 2.36 -5.18
N ALA A 15 13.89 3.15 -5.51
CA ALA A 15 12.51 2.69 -5.57
C ALA A 15 12.26 1.88 -6.86
N GLN A 16 12.85 2.31 -7.97
CA GLN A 16 12.78 1.63 -9.27
C GLN A 16 13.57 0.30 -9.29
N GLU A 17 14.58 0.16 -8.44
CA GLU A 17 15.37 -1.06 -8.28
C GLU A 17 14.65 -2.17 -7.48
N MET A 18 13.52 -1.87 -6.83
CA MET A 18 12.79 -2.86 -6.03
C MET A 18 12.11 -3.88 -6.93
N SER A 19 12.41 -5.17 -6.71
CA SER A 19 11.72 -6.25 -7.42
C SER A 19 10.26 -6.35 -6.99
N PHE A 20 9.40 -6.86 -7.87
CA PHE A 20 8.01 -7.16 -7.53
C PHE A 20 7.90 -8.10 -6.32
N GLU A 21 8.75 -9.13 -6.23
CA GLU A 21 8.77 -10.06 -5.10
C GLU A 21 9.03 -9.33 -3.76
N PHE A 22 9.97 -8.38 -3.75
CA PHE A 22 10.24 -7.58 -2.57
C PHE A 22 9.02 -6.73 -2.19
N ILE A 23 8.43 -6.03 -3.16
CA ILE A 23 7.25 -5.19 -2.93
C ILE A 23 6.08 -6.04 -2.41
N ASP A 24 5.80 -7.19 -3.03
CA ASP A 24 4.70 -8.08 -2.63
C ASP A 24 4.90 -8.64 -1.21
N ARG A 25 6.13 -8.99 -0.84
CA ARG A 25 6.45 -9.50 0.49
C ARG A 25 6.27 -8.45 1.58
N PHE A 26 6.67 -7.21 1.32
CA PHE A 26 6.73 -6.16 2.33
C PHE A 26 5.60 -5.14 2.25
N SER A 27 4.65 -5.30 1.32
CA SER A 27 3.52 -4.38 1.13
C SER A 27 2.18 -5.10 0.99
N VAL A 28 1.11 -4.35 1.27
CA VAL A 28 -0.26 -4.74 0.94
C VAL A 28 -0.64 -4.07 -0.38
N ILE A 29 -0.46 -4.80 -1.49
CA ILE A 29 -0.68 -4.30 -2.86
C ILE A 29 -1.56 -5.26 -3.67
N GLY A 30 -2.27 -4.72 -4.66
CA GLY A 30 -3.11 -5.48 -5.59
C GLY A 30 -4.60 -5.14 -5.50
N PRO A 31 -5.45 -5.99 -6.10
CA PRO A 31 -6.91 -5.86 -6.02
C PRO A 31 -7.45 -5.92 -4.58
N PRO A 32 -8.66 -5.39 -4.31
CA PRO A 32 -9.24 -5.36 -2.97
C PRO A 32 -9.24 -6.70 -2.23
N GLU A 33 -9.55 -7.80 -2.92
CA GLU A 33 -9.58 -9.15 -2.36
C GLU A 33 -8.21 -9.63 -1.86
N VAL A 34 -7.13 -9.25 -2.55
CA VAL A 34 -5.75 -9.55 -2.14
C VAL A 34 -5.39 -8.74 -0.90
N CYS A 35 -5.73 -7.45 -0.89
CA CYS A 35 -5.49 -6.57 0.25
C CYS A 35 -6.24 -7.05 1.50
N ILE A 36 -7.52 -7.39 1.36
CA ILE A 36 -8.37 -7.92 2.45
C ILE A 36 -7.78 -9.22 3.01
N LYS A 37 -7.32 -10.14 2.14
CA LYS A 37 -6.69 -11.39 2.56
C LYS A 37 -5.43 -11.13 3.40
N LYS A 38 -4.55 -10.22 2.96
CA LYS A 38 -3.33 -9.87 3.70
C LYS A 38 -3.65 -9.19 5.05
N ILE A 39 -4.60 -8.26 5.07
CA ILE A 39 -5.04 -7.59 6.32
C ILE A 39 -5.62 -8.60 7.32
N ASN A 40 -6.42 -9.56 6.87
CA ASN A 40 -6.94 -10.62 7.74
C ASN A 40 -5.83 -11.53 8.29
N ALA A 41 -4.81 -11.86 7.48
CA ALA A 41 -3.66 -12.62 7.94
C ALA A 41 -2.86 -11.87 9.04
N ILE A 42 -2.71 -10.54 8.90
CA ILE A 42 -2.11 -9.66 9.91
C ILE A 42 -2.97 -9.65 11.20
N LYS A 43 -4.29 -9.54 11.08
CA LYS A 43 -5.21 -9.61 12.22
C LYS A 43 -5.13 -10.96 12.95
N ALA A 44 -5.01 -12.07 12.20
CA ALA A 44 -4.96 -13.42 12.76
C ALA A 44 -3.73 -13.67 13.66
N ILE A 45 -2.66 -12.89 13.53
CA ILE A 45 -1.48 -12.96 14.41
C ILE A 45 -1.56 -12.00 15.61
N GLY A 46 -2.71 -11.36 15.85
CA GLY A 46 -2.96 -10.51 17.02
C GLY A 46 -2.67 -9.03 16.82
N ILE A 47 -2.45 -8.57 15.58
CA ILE A 47 -2.31 -7.13 15.29
C ILE A 47 -3.69 -6.50 15.11
N GLU A 48 -4.05 -5.60 16.02
CA GLU A 48 -5.40 -5.00 16.07
C GLU A 48 -5.47 -3.58 15.48
N ARG A 49 -4.33 -2.90 15.37
CA ARG A 49 -4.24 -1.54 14.82
C ARG A 49 -3.33 -1.52 13.61
N ILE A 50 -3.89 -1.13 12.47
CA ILE A 50 -3.16 -0.98 11.21
C ILE A 50 -3.19 0.49 10.80
N SER A 51 -2.00 1.07 10.60
CA SER A 51 -1.84 2.39 10.00
C SER A 51 -1.52 2.22 8.52
N VAL A 52 -2.34 2.79 7.65
CA VAL A 52 -2.16 2.66 6.19
C VAL A 52 -1.46 3.90 5.66
N ILE A 53 -0.31 3.69 5.03
CA ILE A 53 0.41 4.71 4.27
C ILE A 53 0.11 4.43 2.79
N GLY A 54 -0.87 5.15 2.25
CA GLY A 54 -1.29 5.00 0.86
C GLY A 54 -0.44 5.80 -0.13
N PRO A 55 -0.69 5.63 -1.45
CA PRO A 55 -0.05 6.45 -2.47
C PRO A 55 -0.42 7.93 -2.27
N ARG A 56 0.56 8.82 -2.50
CA ARG A 56 0.35 10.26 -2.37
C ARG A 56 0.00 10.90 -3.72
N PRO A 57 -1.11 11.64 -3.85
CA PRO A 57 -1.52 12.26 -5.12
C PRO A 57 -0.48 13.21 -5.72
N ASP A 58 0.26 13.93 -4.89
CA ASP A 58 1.36 14.82 -5.32
C ASP A 58 2.56 14.08 -5.97
N HIS A 59 2.62 12.75 -5.84
CA HIS A 59 3.67 11.91 -6.42
C HIS A 59 3.17 10.91 -7.47
N PHE A 60 1.91 10.46 -7.35
CA PHE A 60 1.35 9.38 -8.18
C PHE A 60 0.10 9.82 -8.97
N GLY A 61 -0.30 11.09 -8.89
CA GLY A 61 -1.39 11.67 -9.68
C GLY A 61 -2.72 10.94 -9.49
N ALA A 62 -3.50 10.87 -10.58
CA ALA A 62 -4.85 10.31 -10.57
C ALA A 62 -4.91 8.83 -10.13
N GLU A 63 -3.84 8.05 -10.32
CA GLU A 63 -3.79 6.66 -9.84
C GLU A 63 -3.82 6.60 -8.31
N ALA A 64 -3.23 7.59 -7.63
CA ALA A 64 -3.28 7.70 -6.19
C ALA A 64 -4.71 7.95 -5.71
N ASP A 65 -5.40 8.89 -6.35
CA ASP A 65 -6.78 9.26 -6.03
C ASP A 65 -7.70 8.04 -6.22
N GLN A 66 -7.60 7.37 -7.36
CA GLN A 66 -8.36 6.13 -7.63
C GLN A 66 -8.06 5.02 -6.62
N ALA A 67 -6.80 4.86 -6.20
CA ALA A 67 -6.43 3.88 -5.19
C ALA A 67 -7.03 4.22 -3.82
N GLN A 68 -7.05 5.50 -3.45
CA GLN A 68 -7.68 5.97 -2.20
C GLN A 68 -9.20 5.78 -2.23
N GLU A 69 -9.85 6.11 -3.35
CA GLU A 69 -11.29 5.90 -3.56
C GLU A 69 -11.67 4.41 -3.43
N ARG A 70 -10.96 3.52 -4.14
CA ARG A 70 -11.18 2.07 -4.05
C ARG A 70 -10.88 1.53 -2.65
N PHE A 71 -9.84 2.03 -1.98
CA PHE A 71 -9.56 1.63 -0.61
C PHE A 71 -10.73 1.98 0.32
N ALA A 72 -11.29 3.19 0.18
CA ALA A 72 -12.42 3.64 0.97
C ALA A 72 -13.72 2.89 0.66
N ALA A 73 -13.97 2.58 -0.62
CA ALA A 73 -15.20 1.92 -1.07
C ALA A 73 -15.18 0.39 -0.88
N ASP A 74 -14.05 -0.27 -1.17
CA ASP A 74 -14.00 -1.72 -1.32
C ASP A 74 -13.33 -2.43 -0.14
N ILE A 75 -12.42 -1.75 0.58
CA ILE A 75 -11.61 -2.37 1.64
C ILE A 75 -12.13 -1.98 3.03
N ILE A 76 -12.25 -0.69 3.33
CA ILE A 76 -12.65 -0.22 4.67
C ILE A 76 -13.97 -0.85 5.16
N PRO A 77 -15.05 -0.95 4.36
CA PRO A 77 -16.33 -1.49 4.83
C PRO A 77 -16.24 -2.94 5.32
N THR A 78 -15.32 -3.75 4.77
CA THR A 78 -15.09 -5.14 5.19
C THR A 78 -14.62 -5.26 6.64
N PHE A 79 -14.02 -4.20 7.20
CA PHE A 79 -13.46 -4.18 8.55
C PHE A 79 -14.24 -3.28 9.51
N ARG A 80 -15.35 -2.66 9.05
CA ARG A 80 -16.28 -1.92 9.90
C ARG A 80 -17.32 -2.90 10.45
N GLY A 81 -17.10 -3.34 11.68
CA GLY A 81 -18.03 -4.13 12.50
C GLY A 81 -17.99 -3.62 13.93
#